data_AF-A0A3L8C7N5-F1
#
_entry.id   AF-A0A3L8C7N5-F1
#
_cell.length_a   1.000
_cell.length_b   1.000
_cell.length_c   1.000
_cell.angle_alpha   90.00
_cell.angle_beta   90.00
_cell.angle_gamma   90.00
#
_symmetry.space_group_name_H-M   'P 1'
#
loop_
_entity.id
_entity.type
_entity.pdbx_description
1 polymer ?
#
loop_
_entity_poly.entity_id
_entity_poly.type
_entity_poly.pdbx_seq_one_letter_code
_entity_poly.pdbx_strand_id
1 'polypeptide(L)'
;MALLPLLGFTATGVAAQTGWQDLVQDPFELTPKDQSVSQLREINIAVPGEYMLDASSETGLEQARSFLSQELGAGGYQLDAVPNSTLGVVKFPVPKGGWINFNDYLALLEKAPGVKQAQPNFVRYTSNSPLQDPQVRRQWFLSAINVESAWQVNQDASSITVAVIDDAIMVQHEDLEANLWRNADEIPGNGVDDDRNGYVDDIVGWNFGNKTNDPSPTTAGCIKSGHGTHVAGAIGAVGGNGKGVTGVSPKVKVMALAVGRADSQCGLDSSGILQAVRYAVDNGARVINLSLGGPVGTNIARATYQYANDRNVLIVVAAGNDGLSNDIEDVPRGSQMTLAALVRNDKIVHRAMAPSYPAAFSRAIPGMITVANLQSSSRNAAGLALYQHDLSWDYVGEGVQIQGGKLVVSGLKKLQPGTLVLGSSYGAHTVQIGTPGTDIFSTVPTASGNRAASGYAMMTGTSMASPITAGAAALVWSSFPDLTNVQVKQRLLASVKKNASLNGKVGSVGQLDVYEALCGDQFSRKADGCGGNTSSKPAPPDTKPTPPPVAKKPEPPQAQPKPAPEPEPAPRPKPKPKPKQTPNDWLRGAEDESSGGGIEW
;
A
#
# COMPACT_ATOMS: atom_id res chain seq x y z
N MET A 1 -32.93 -43.42 43.79
CA MET A 1 -32.93 -44.44 42.71
C MET A 1 -32.06 -43.88 41.59
N ALA A 2 -30.90 -44.39 41.20
CA ALA A 2 -30.09 -45.56 41.55
C ALA A 2 -28.62 -45.16 41.22
N LEU A 3 -27.69 -45.23 42.19
CA LEU A 3 -26.66 -46.27 42.38
C LEU A 3 -25.38 -46.13 41.52
N LEU A 4 -24.31 -45.71 42.19
CA LEU A 4 -22.86 -46.00 42.01
C LEU A 4 -22.57 -47.53 42.02
N PRO A 5 -21.42 -48.06 41.51
CA PRO A 5 -20.09 -47.95 42.17
C PRO A 5 -18.88 -47.80 41.20
N LEU A 6 -17.75 -47.15 41.54
CA LEU A 6 -16.71 -47.40 42.56
C LEU A 6 -15.68 -48.49 42.15
N LEU A 7 -14.47 -48.05 41.79
CA LEU A 7 -13.14 -48.66 42.01
C LEU A 7 -12.13 -47.49 41.81
N GLY A 8 -11.17 -47.13 42.66
CA GLY A 8 -10.61 -47.72 43.87
C GLY A 8 -9.14 -47.24 43.97
N PHE A 9 -8.83 -46.47 45.02
CA PHE A 9 -7.55 -46.08 45.65
C PHE A 9 -6.24 -46.79 45.18
N THR A 10 -5.06 -46.14 45.17
CA THR A 10 -4.35 -45.61 46.34
C THR A 10 -3.41 -44.44 46.06
N ALA A 11 -3.20 -43.64 47.12
CA ALA A 11 -2.32 -42.48 47.20
C ALA A 11 -1.01 -42.80 47.94
N THR A 12 0.07 -42.16 47.52
CA THR A 12 1.24 -41.72 48.31
C THR A 12 1.87 -40.56 47.51
N GLY A 13 2.28 -39.40 48.02
CA GLY A 13 2.28 -38.80 49.34
C GLY A 13 2.93 -37.40 49.23
N VAL A 14 2.38 -36.46 50.00
CA VAL A 14 3.07 -35.42 50.80
C VAL A 14 3.89 -34.31 50.09
N ALA A 15 3.24 -33.14 50.07
CA ALA A 15 3.69 -31.82 50.54
C ALA A 15 5.04 -31.20 50.11
N ALA A 16 4.89 -30.10 49.35
CA ALA A 16 5.50 -28.78 49.54
C ALA A 16 6.87 -28.68 50.24
N GLN A 17 7.92 -28.43 49.46
CA GLN A 17 8.78 -27.23 49.53
C GLN A 17 9.91 -27.33 48.49
N THR A 18 10.31 -26.16 47.96
CA THR A 18 11.40 -25.91 46.97
C THR A 18 11.05 -26.28 45.52
N GLY A 19 11.32 -25.48 44.48
CA GLY A 19 12.05 -24.23 44.41
C GLY A 19 11.77 -23.49 43.11
N TRP A 20 12.10 -22.20 43.14
CA TRP A 20 12.15 -21.23 42.05
C TRP A 20 13.13 -21.61 40.91
N GLN A 21 13.20 -22.87 40.49
CA GLN A 21 14.18 -23.38 39.51
C GLN A 21 13.57 -24.01 38.25
N ASP A 22 12.26 -24.25 38.17
CA ASP A 22 11.62 -24.83 36.98
C ASP A 22 11.11 -23.78 35.95
N LEU A 23 11.51 -22.51 36.09
CA LEU A 23 11.23 -21.40 35.15
C LEU A 23 12.46 -20.95 34.35
N VAL A 24 13.55 -21.71 34.36
CA VAL A 24 14.74 -21.44 33.53
C VAL A 24 15.17 -22.72 32.81
N GLN A 25 14.33 -23.20 31.90
CA GLN A 25 14.87 -23.83 30.69
C GLN A 25 14.60 -22.85 29.54
N ASP A 26 15.68 -22.22 29.11
CA ASP A 26 15.72 -21.21 28.05
C ASP A 26 15.10 -21.79 26.76
N PRO A 27 14.04 -21.19 26.18
CA PRO A 27 13.43 -21.70 24.96
C PRO A 27 14.28 -21.51 23.69
N PHE A 28 15.53 -21.01 23.81
CA PHE A 28 16.33 -20.53 22.68
C PHE A 28 17.67 -21.23 22.45
N GLU A 29 17.93 -22.42 23.01
CA GLU A 29 18.99 -23.27 22.46
C GLU A 29 18.50 -24.01 21.21
N LEU A 30 18.64 -23.35 20.06
CA LEU A 30 18.45 -23.98 18.75
C LEU A 30 19.62 -24.93 18.47
N THR A 31 19.41 -26.24 18.65
CA THR A 31 20.36 -27.24 18.13
C THR A 31 20.25 -27.33 16.60
N PRO A 32 21.35 -27.21 15.82
CA PRO A 32 21.30 -27.03 14.36
C PRO A 32 20.77 -28.18 13.48
N LYS A 33 20.23 -29.28 14.04
CA LYS A 33 20.07 -30.52 13.25
C LYS A 33 18.69 -30.85 12.69
N ASP A 34 17.60 -30.25 13.16
CA ASP A 34 16.25 -30.78 12.82
C ASP A 34 15.21 -29.76 12.32
N GLN A 35 15.60 -28.57 11.87
CA GLN A 35 14.64 -27.66 11.22
C GLN A 35 14.86 -27.59 9.71
N SER A 36 13.85 -28.06 8.98
CA SER A 36 13.81 -27.99 7.52
C SER A 36 14.04 -26.56 7.04
N VAL A 37 15.04 -26.40 6.17
CA VAL A 37 15.58 -25.14 5.65
C VAL A 37 14.52 -24.26 4.96
N SER A 38 13.30 -24.75 4.73
CA SER A 38 12.16 -23.97 4.23
C SER A 38 11.58 -22.98 5.24
N GLN A 39 11.68 -23.23 6.55
CA GLN A 39 11.10 -22.32 7.57
C GLN A 39 12.02 -21.13 7.90
N LEU A 40 13.32 -21.22 7.60
CA LEU A 40 14.29 -20.13 7.81
C LEU A 40 14.38 -19.16 6.63
N ARG A 41 13.69 -19.44 5.50
CA ARG A 41 13.71 -18.60 4.28
C ARG A 41 13.00 -17.26 4.42
N GLU A 42 12.21 -17.07 5.47
CA GLU A 42 11.25 -15.95 5.58
C GLU A 42 11.49 -15.04 6.78
N ILE A 43 12.63 -15.18 7.50
CA ILE A 43 12.82 -14.46 8.76
C ILE A 43 14.07 -13.58 8.72
N ASN A 44 13.87 -12.26 8.80
CA ASN A 44 14.89 -11.26 9.16
C ASN A 44 15.28 -11.38 10.65
N ILE A 45 15.63 -12.59 11.12
CA ILE A 45 16.16 -12.80 12.48
C ILE A 45 17.63 -12.41 12.58
N ALA A 46 18.32 -12.24 11.45
CA ALA A 46 19.74 -11.90 11.40
C ALA A 46 20.05 -10.94 10.25
N VAL A 47 21.13 -10.17 10.39
CA VAL A 47 21.59 -9.22 9.39
C VAL A 47 22.17 -9.99 8.19
N PRO A 48 21.61 -9.85 6.97
CA PRO A 48 22.08 -10.61 5.81
C PRO A 48 23.57 -10.41 5.53
N GLY A 49 24.31 -11.51 5.38
CA GLY A 49 25.74 -11.49 5.11
C GLY A 49 26.63 -11.21 6.33
N GLU A 50 26.06 -10.97 7.52
CA GLU A 50 26.83 -10.76 8.74
C GLU A 50 26.74 -11.95 9.72
N TYR A 51 27.88 -12.30 10.30
CA TYR A 51 28.05 -13.41 11.22
C TYR A 51 28.85 -12.97 12.44
N MET A 52 28.49 -13.49 13.61
CA MET A 52 29.30 -13.41 14.82
C MET A 52 30.17 -14.65 14.94
N LEU A 53 31.43 -14.43 15.28
CA LEU A 53 32.44 -15.47 15.41
C LEU A 53 33.06 -15.37 16.81
N ASP A 54 33.12 -16.49 17.51
CA ASP A 54 33.86 -16.61 18.77
C ASP A 54 35.12 -17.45 18.54
N ALA A 55 36.26 -16.83 18.77
CA ALA A 55 37.56 -17.46 18.60
C ALA A 55 38.07 -18.10 19.91
N SER A 56 39.03 -19.01 19.78
CA SER A 56 39.69 -19.64 20.92
C SER A 56 40.56 -18.68 21.72
N SER A 57 41.03 -17.60 21.07
CA SER A 57 41.94 -16.58 21.57
C SER A 57 41.93 -15.37 20.61
N GLU A 58 42.54 -14.26 20.99
CA GLU A 58 42.77 -13.12 20.06
C GLU A 58 43.58 -13.56 18.82
N THR A 59 44.59 -14.42 19.01
CA THR A 59 45.33 -15.06 17.91
C THR A 59 44.46 -15.95 17.02
N GLY A 60 43.35 -16.48 17.55
CA GLY A 60 42.38 -17.25 16.78
C GLY A 60 41.62 -16.41 15.76
N LEU A 61 41.35 -15.13 16.05
CA LEU A 61 40.75 -14.21 15.07
C LEU A 61 41.70 -13.92 13.90
N GLU A 62 43.00 -13.85 14.17
CA GLU A 62 44.03 -13.66 13.13
C GLU A 62 44.17 -14.89 12.24
N GLN A 63 44.08 -16.09 12.83
CA GLN A 63 44.05 -17.36 12.10
C GLN A 63 42.81 -17.45 11.20
N ALA A 64 41.63 -17.08 11.71
CA ALA A 64 40.40 -17.03 10.94
C ALA A 64 40.50 -16.01 9.79
N ARG A 65 41.08 -14.83 10.04
CA ARG A 65 41.35 -13.82 9.01
C ARG A 65 42.24 -14.36 7.90
N SER A 66 43.35 -15.01 8.26
CA SER A 66 44.28 -15.62 7.29
C SER A 66 43.59 -16.69 6.44
N PHE A 67 42.80 -17.56 7.06
CA PHE A 67 42.03 -18.59 6.38
C PHE A 67 41.01 -18.02 5.40
N LEU A 68 40.19 -17.05 5.83
CA LEU A 68 39.18 -16.42 4.97
C LEU A 68 39.84 -15.68 3.79
N SER A 69 41.00 -15.06 4.00
CA SER A 69 41.78 -14.44 2.92
C SER A 69 42.30 -15.46 1.89
N GLN A 70 42.61 -16.69 2.31
CA GLN A 70 43.01 -17.76 1.38
C GLN A 70 41.83 -18.31 0.60
N GLU A 71 40.68 -18.54 1.25
CA GLU A 71 39.50 -19.14 0.63
C GLU A 71 38.74 -18.17 -0.30
N LEU A 72 38.64 -16.90 0.09
CA LEU A 72 37.77 -15.92 -0.59
C LEU A 72 38.53 -14.82 -1.35
N GLY A 73 39.84 -14.69 -1.11
CA GLY A 73 40.65 -13.64 -1.69
C GLY A 73 40.39 -12.24 -1.10
N ALA A 74 41.14 -11.26 -1.60
CA ALA A 74 41.02 -9.87 -1.17
C ALA A 74 39.65 -9.28 -1.57
N GLY A 75 38.91 -8.73 -0.60
CA GLY A 75 37.58 -8.15 -0.80
C GLY A 75 36.42 -9.15 -0.75
N GLY A 76 36.69 -10.44 -0.52
CA GLY A 76 35.67 -11.48 -0.35
C GLY A 76 35.00 -11.47 1.03
N TYR A 77 35.54 -10.72 2.00
CA TYR A 77 34.98 -10.55 3.34
C TYR A 77 35.55 -9.30 4.02
N GLN A 78 34.90 -8.86 5.10
CA GLN A 78 35.41 -7.96 6.12
C GLN A 78 35.31 -8.65 7.48
N LEU A 79 36.34 -8.56 8.32
CA LEU A 79 36.30 -9.06 9.70
C LEU A 79 36.69 -7.93 10.64
N ASP A 80 35.75 -7.52 11.48
CA ASP A 80 35.91 -6.49 12.50
C ASP A 80 35.97 -7.17 13.88
N ALA A 81 37.09 -7.04 14.58
CA ALA A 81 37.22 -7.58 15.93
C ALA A 81 36.42 -6.72 16.91
N VAL A 82 35.72 -7.36 17.84
CA VAL A 82 35.09 -6.67 18.98
C VAL A 82 36.20 -6.36 20.00
N PRO A 83 36.42 -5.08 20.35
CA PRO A 83 37.54 -4.69 21.22
C PRO A 83 37.58 -5.47 22.54
N ASN A 84 38.77 -5.87 22.97
CA ASN A 84 39.03 -6.59 24.23
C ASN A 84 38.24 -7.90 24.37
N SER A 85 38.05 -8.65 23.28
CA SER A 85 37.31 -9.91 23.29
C SER A 85 37.86 -10.89 22.26
N THR A 86 37.45 -12.17 22.36
CA THR A 86 37.66 -13.18 21.32
C THR A 86 36.61 -13.14 20.22
N LEU A 87 35.72 -12.13 20.24
CA LEU A 87 34.61 -12.04 19.31
C LEU A 87 34.99 -11.23 18.07
N GLY A 88 34.50 -11.66 16.92
CA GLY A 88 34.59 -10.95 15.65
C GLY A 88 33.24 -10.88 14.95
N VAL A 89 33.02 -9.82 14.19
CA VAL A 89 31.92 -9.71 13.24
C VAL A 89 32.49 -9.89 11.84
N VAL A 90 32.02 -10.90 11.12
CA VAL A 90 32.40 -11.17 9.74
C VAL A 90 31.28 -10.73 8.81
N LYS A 91 31.61 -9.95 7.80
CA LYS A 91 30.69 -9.46 6.77
C LYS A 91 31.10 -9.99 5.42
N PHE A 92 30.20 -10.65 4.71
CA PHE A 92 30.38 -11.10 3.34
C PHE A 92 29.66 -10.17 2.37
N PRO A 93 30.21 -9.90 1.17
CA PRO A 93 29.53 -9.11 0.15
C PRO A 93 28.19 -9.77 -0.24
N VAL A 94 27.08 -9.06 -0.02
CA VAL A 94 25.76 -9.49 -0.46
C VAL A 94 25.59 -9.12 -1.94
N PRO A 95 25.32 -10.08 -2.86
CA PRO A 95 25.13 -9.76 -4.27
C PRO A 95 23.96 -8.80 -4.48
N LYS A 96 24.05 -7.88 -5.46
CA LYS A 96 22.92 -7.03 -5.84
C LYS A 96 21.73 -7.91 -6.28
N GLY A 97 20.69 -7.96 -5.46
CA GLY A 97 19.49 -8.78 -5.68
C GLY A 97 19.62 -10.25 -5.24
N GLY A 98 20.72 -10.64 -4.59
CA GLY A 98 20.97 -12.00 -4.12
C GLY A 98 20.72 -12.13 -2.63
N TRP A 99 19.85 -13.06 -2.26
CA TRP A 99 19.75 -13.58 -0.89
C TRP A 99 20.97 -14.46 -0.61
N ILE A 100 21.66 -14.26 0.51
CA ILE A 100 22.66 -15.21 1.02
C ILE A 100 21.96 -16.12 2.01
N ASN A 101 21.97 -17.43 1.78
CA ASN A 101 21.48 -18.38 2.77
C ASN A 101 22.45 -18.40 3.95
N PHE A 102 21.94 -18.22 5.17
CA PHE A 102 22.77 -18.15 6.38
C PHE A 102 23.69 -19.36 6.55
N ASN A 103 23.29 -20.53 6.07
CA ASN A 103 24.10 -21.75 6.16
C ASN A 103 25.30 -21.78 5.20
N ASP A 104 25.30 -20.95 4.14
CA ASP A 104 26.30 -21.05 3.07
C ASP A 104 27.70 -20.66 3.58
N TYR A 105 27.79 -19.60 4.38
CA TYR A 105 29.07 -19.16 4.98
C TYR A 105 29.30 -19.67 6.40
N LEU A 106 28.26 -20.15 7.09
CA LEU A 106 28.41 -20.70 8.44
C LEU A 106 29.37 -21.90 8.43
N ALA A 107 29.19 -22.82 7.49
CA ALA A 107 30.05 -23.99 7.33
C ALA A 107 31.50 -23.64 6.93
N LEU A 108 31.72 -22.47 6.31
CA LEU A 108 33.07 -21.97 6.01
C LEU A 108 33.72 -21.40 7.28
N LEU A 109 32.98 -20.61 8.04
CA LEU A 109 33.45 -20.02 9.30
C LEU A 109 33.77 -21.08 10.35
N GLU A 110 32.95 -22.14 10.45
CA GLU A 110 33.19 -23.27 11.36
C GLU A 110 34.45 -24.09 11.01
N LYS A 111 34.94 -24.01 9.77
CA LYS A 111 36.20 -24.66 9.35
C LYS A 111 37.43 -23.80 9.60
N ALA A 112 37.25 -22.52 9.88
CA ALA A 112 38.36 -21.60 10.01
C ALA A 112 39.18 -21.92 11.29
N PRO A 113 40.52 -22.08 11.18
CA PRO A 113 41.36 -22.35 12.35
C PRO A 113 41.22 -21.26 13.40
N GLY A 114 41.14 -21.66 14.67
CA GLY A 114 41.00 -20.73 15.79
C GLY A 114 39.56 -20.32 16.08
N VAL A 115 38.57 -20.72 15.27
CA VAL A 115 37.14 -20.50 15.55
C VAL A 115 36.60 -21.60 16.45
N LYS A 116 35.93 -21.23 17.55
CA LYS A 116 35.18 -22.16 18.40
C LYS A 116 33.78 -22.38 17.88
N GLN A 117 33.12 -21.28 17.53
CA GLN A 117 31.75 -21.29 17.03
C GLN A 117 31.51 -20.04 16.18
N ALA A 118 30.55 -20.16 15.27
CA ALA A 118 30.04 -19.07 14.48
C ALA A 118 28.52 -19.13 14.46
N GLN A 119 27.88 -17.97 14.40
CA GLN A 119 26.43 -17.85 14.28
C GLN A 119 26.07 -16.66 13.40
N PRO A 120 24.86 -16.61 12.82
CA PRO A 120 24.36 -15.39 12.20
C PRO A 120 24.35 -14.21 13.18
N ASN A 121 24.58 -12.99 12.70
CA ASN A 121 24.42 -11.78 13.52
C ASN A 121 22.92 -11.52 13.74
N PHE A 122 22.37 -12.07 14.83
CA PHE A 122 20.94 -11.99 15.11
C PHE A 122 20.49 -10.57 15.46
N VAL A 123 19.44 -10.10 14.79
CA VAL A 123 18.79 -8.82 15.08
C VAL A 123 18.03 -8.95 16.40
N ARG A 124 18.19 -7.95 17.28
CA ARG A 124 17.41 -7.78 18.50
C ARG A 124 16.49 -6.58 18.31
N TYR A 125 15.22 -6.77 18.63
CA TYR A 125 14.20 -5.73 18.53
C TYR A 125 13.90 -5.19 19.93
N THR A 126 13.78 -3.87 20.08
CA THR A 126 13.22 -3.25 21.29
C THR A 126 11.73 -3.61 21.38
N SER A 127 11.18 -3.77 22.59
CA SER A 127 9.84 -4.33 22.88
C SER A 127 8.62 -3.72 22.17
N ASN A 128 8.80 -2.64 21.40
CA ASN A 128 7.74 -1.92 20.69
C ASN A 128 8.03 -1.83 19.18
N SER A 129 8.81 -2.77 18.63
CA SER A 129 9.05 -2.84 17.19
C SER A 129 7.78 -3.27 16.46
N PRO A 130 7.41 -2.63 15.34
CA PRO A 130 6.29 -3.10 14.52
C PRO A 130 6.44 -4.56 14.05
N LEU A 131 7.67 -5.06 13.96
CA LEU A 131 7.96 -6.45 13.61
C LEU A 131 7.58 -7.47 14.70
N GLN A 132 7.08 -7.04 15.86
CA GLN A 132 6.62 -7.92 16.95
C GLN A 132 5.12 -8.14 16.97
N ASP A 133 4.35 -7.44 16.14
CA ASP A 133 2.89 -7.59 16.10
C ASP A 133 2.51 -9.02 15.66
N PRO A 134 1.58 -9.72 16.34
CA PRO A 134 1.35 -11.17 16.21
C PRO A 134 1.08 -11.67 14.79
N GLN A 135 0.49 -10.85 13.91
CA GLN A 135 0.13 -11.22 12.54
C GLN A 135 1.04 -10.59 11.47
N VAL A 136 2.07 -9.81 11.85
CA VAL A 136 2.97 -9.15 10.89
C VAL A 136 3.65 -10.14 9.93
N ARG A 137 3.89 -11.37 10.39
CA ARG A 137 4.44 -12.47 9.57
C ARG A 137 3.56 -12.86 8.38
N ARG A 138 2.27 -12.53 8.39
CA ARG A 138 1.35 -12.77 7.27
C ARG A 138 1.38 -11.64 6.24
N GLN A 139 2.07 -10.53 6.55
CA GLN A 139 2.16 -9.33 5.72
C GLN A 139 3.43 -9.34 4.85
N TRP A 140 3.54 -10.34 3.98
CA TRP A 140 4.70 -10.53 3.08
C TRP A 140 5.10 -9.27 2.30
N PHE A 141 4.12 -8.39 2.02
CA PHE A 141 4.32 -7.16 1.25
C PHE A 141 5.25 -6.16 1.94
N LEU A 142 5.36 -6.17 3.27
CA LEU A 142 6.25 -5.29 4.02
C LEU A 142 7.72 -5.55 3.64
N SER A 143 8.11 -6.82 3.65
CA SER A 143 9.44 -7.25 3.19
C SER A 143 9.62 -6.98 1.69
N ALA A 144 8.58 -7.24 0.87
CA ALA A 144 8.67 -7.09 -0.59
C ALA A 144 8.90 -5.64 -1.07
N ILE A 145 8.48 -4.64 -0.30
CA ILE A 145 8.73 -3.22 -0.58
C ILE A 145 9.91 -2.66 0.23
N ASN A 146 10.65 -3.51 0.95
CA ASN A 146 11.79 -3.12 1.77
C ASN A 146 11.45 -2.08 2.87
N VAL A 147 10.22 -2.12 3.41
CA VAL A 147 9.82 -1.15 4.46
C VAL A 147 10.45 -1.49 5.81
N GLU A 148 10.74 -2.76 6.08
CA GLU A 148 11.36 -3.18 7.35
C GLU A 148 12.73 -2.53 7.56
N SER A 149 13.51 -2.37 6.48
CA SER A 149 14.76 -1.61 6.49
C SER A 149 14.51 -0.11 6.58
N ALA A 150 13.48 0.42 5.89
CA ALA A 150 13.09 1.83 5.98
C ALA A 150 12.72 2.23 7.41
N TRP A 151 12.08 1.32 8.15
CA TRP A 151 11.76 1.47 9.55
C TRP A 151 12.97 1.54 10.47
N GLN A 152 14.16 1.08 10.07
CA GLN A 152 15.38 1.33 10.86
C GLN A 152 15.84 2.80 10.75
N VAL A 153 15.36 3.52 9.73
CA VAL A 153 15.71 4.91 9.44
C VAL A 153 14.63 5.85 9.96
N ASN A 154 13.38 5.62 9.56
CA ASN A 154 12.23 6.38 10.02
C ASN A 154 10.96 5.52 10.04
N GLN A 155 10.28 5.50 11.19
CA GLN A 155 8.95 4.89 11.39
C GLN A 155 7.89 5.95 11.74
N ASP A 156 8.31 7.17 12.03
CA ASP A 156 7.47 8.23 12.58
C ASP A 156 6.93 9.12 11.45
N ALA A 157 5.71 8.81 11.04
CA ALA A 157 4.93 9.63 10.13
C ALA A 157 3.81 10.40 10.85
N SER A 158 3.93 10.65 12.15
CA SER A 158 2.85 11.26 12.96
C SER A 158 2.51 12.70 12.61
N SER A 159 3.42 13.37 11.90
CA SER A 159 3.21 14.69 11.30
C SER A 159 2.40 14.65 9.99
N ILE A 160 2.21 13.47 9.39
CA ILE A 160 1.57 13.29 8.11
C ILE A 160 0.15 12.75 8.31
N THR A 161 -0.81 13.42 7.67
CA THR A 161 -2.19 12.93 7.58
C THR A 161 -2.44 12.34 6.20
N VAL A 162 -2.89 11.08 6.19
CA VAL A 162 -3.32 10.35 4.99
C VAL A 162 -4.83 10.20 5.04
N ALA A 163 -5.54 10.81 4.09
CA ALA A 163 -6.98 10.63 3.95
C ALA A 163 -7.28 9.36 3.17
N VAL A 164 -8.15 8.52 3.73
CA VAL A 164 -8.66 7.30 3.11
C VAL A 164 -10.10 7.57 2.68
N ILE A 165 -10.31 7.69 1.37
CA ILE A 165 -11.65 7.90 0.79
C ILE A 165 -12.12 6.56 0.22
N ASP A 166 -13.05 5.91 0.92
CA ASP A 166 -13.46 4.53 0.62
C ASP A 166 -14.90 4.23 1.10
N ASP A 167 -15.35 2.97 1.02
CA ASP A 167 -16.72 2.56 1.37
C ASP A 167 -17.09 2.90 2.82
N ALA A 168 -16.27 2.50 3.78
CA ALA A 168 -16.29 2.87 5.19
C ALA A 168 -15.04 2.36 5.92
N ILE A 169 -14.72 2.97 7.06
CA ILE A 169 -13.52 2.64 7.84
C ILE A 169 -13.93 2.42 9.29
N MET A 170 -13.72 1.21 9.82
CA MET A 170 -14.05 0.88 11.21
C MET A 170 -13.11 1.63 12.16
N VAL A 171 -13.55 2.80 12.64
CA VAL A 171 -12.70 3.69 13.47
C VAL A 171 -12.45 3.14 14.88
N GLN A 172 -13.25 2.16 15.31
CA GLN A 172 -13.06 1.47 16.59
C GLN A 172 -12.19 0.20 16.46
N HIS A 173 -11.55 -0.03 15.32
CA HIS A 173 -10.66 -1.18 15.14
C HIS A 173 -9.42 -1.05 16.03
N GLU A 174 -9.04 -2.12 16.71
CA GLU A 174 -8.00 -2.10 17.76
C GLU A 174 -6.61 -1.66 17.25
N ASP A 175 -6.32 -1.94 15.98
CA ASP A 175 -5.10 -1.53 15.28
C ASP A 175 -5.24 -0.22 14.50
N LEU A 176 -6.38 0.46 14.51
CA LEU A 176 -6.54 1.74 13.80
C LEU A 176 -6.75 2.92 14.74
N GLU A 177 -7.51 2.73 15.82
CA GLU A 177 -8.04 3.81 16.66
C GLU A 177 -6.98 4.83 17.10
N ALA A 178 -5.79 4.36 17.50
CA ALA A 178 -4.72 5.23 17.99
C ALA A 178 -4.01 6.05 16.90
N ASN A 179 -4.10 5.61 15.64
CA ASN A 179 -3.54 6.30 14.48
C ASN A 179 -4.57 7.14 13.72
N LEU A 180 -5.82 7.23 14.19
CA LEU A 180 -6.80 8.09 13.52
C LEU A 180 -6.41 9.57 13.65
N TRP A 181 -6.55 10.29 12.54
CA TRP A 181 -6.57 11.75 12.58
C TRP A 181 -7.69 12.21 13.50
N ARG A 182 -7.46 13.31 14.21
CA ARG A 182 -8.47 13.94 15.05
C ARG A 182 -8.62 15.40 14.63
N ASN A 183 -9.85 15.83 14.39
CA ASN A 183 -10.14 17.24 14.22
C ASN A 183 -9.92 17.94 15.57
N ALA A 184 -8.90 18.79 15.65
CA ALA A 184 -8.56 19.49 16.89
C ALA A 184 -9.46 20.70 17.15
N ASP A 185 -10.20 21.13 16.12
CA ASP A 185 -11.09 22.29 16.18
C ASP A 185 -12.53 21.91 16.56
N GLU A 186 -12.82 20.61 16.77
CA GLU A 186 -14.12 20.09 17.20
C GLU A 186 -14.16 19.66 18.67
N ILE A 187 -15.32 19.83 19.32
CA ILE A 187 -15.61 19.29 20.65
C ILE A 187 -16.46 18.02 20.50
N PRO A 188 -15.93 16.83 20.86
CA PRO A 188 -16.64 15.57 20.64
C PRO A 188 -18.05 15.49 21.25
N GLY A 189 -19.04 15.32 20.38
CA GLY A 189 -20.41 14.94 20.75
C GLY A 189 -21.25 16.08 21.31
N ASN A 190 -20.93 17.33 20.99
CA ASN A 190 -21.71 18.49 21.42
C ASN A 190 -22.86 18.82 20.43
N GLY A 191 -22.91 18.17 19.26
CA GLY A 191 -23.92 18.41 18.23
C GLY A 191 -23.75 19.73 17.48
N VAL A 192 -22.56 20.33 17.53
CA VAL A 192 -22.21 21.62 16.91
C VAL A 192 -21.07 21.40 15.91
N ASP A 193 -21.10 22.16 14.83
CA ASP A 193 -19.97 22.33 13.90
C ASP A 193 -19.12 23.48 14.46
N ASP A 194 -18.14 23.13 15.29
CA ASP A 194 -17.35 24.09 16.08
C ASP A 194 -16.34 24.83 15.21
N ASP A 195 -15.79 24.16 14.20
CA ASP A 195 -14.82 24.72 13.25
C ASP A 195 -15.50 25.44 12.05
N ARG A 196 -16.81 25.25 11.89
CA ARG A 196 -17.68 25.84 10.86
C ARG A 196 -17.30 25.40 9.44
N ASN A 197 -16.78 24.20 9.30
CA ASN A 197 -16.42 23.59 8.02
C ASN A 197 -17.64 22.96 7.30
N GLY A 198 -18.80 22.90 7.97
CA GLY A 198 -20.05 22.35 7.47
C GLY A 198 -20.34 20.91 7.92
N TYR A 199 -19.51 20.33 8.79
CA TYR A 199 -19.59 18.92 9.22
C TYR A 199 -19.60 18.84 10.76
N VAL A 200 -20.80 18.71 11.32
CA VAL A 200 -21.02 18.64 12.79
C VAL A 200 -20.33 17.43 13.41
N ASP A 201 -19.49 17.62 14.44
CA ASP A 201 -18.84 16.56 15.20
C ASP A 201 -17.94 15.62 14.34
N ASP A 202 -17.23 16.12 13.33
CA ASP A 202 -16.39 15.35 12.40
C ASP A 202 -15.03 14.89 12.99
N ILE A 203 -15.07 14.33 14.20
CA ILE A 203 -13.91 14.12 15.10
C ILE A 203 -12.76 13.32 14.48
N VAL A 204 -13.04 12.31 13.66
CA VAL A 204 -12.01 11.46 13.02
C VAL A 204 -12.12 11.42 11.49
N GLY A 205 -13.02 12.25 10.95
CA GLY A 205 -13.44 12.26 9.57
C GLY A 205 -14.97 12.25 9.46
N TRP A 206 -15.46 11.95 8.26
CA TRP A 206 -16.87 12.14 7.91
C TRP A 206 -17.38 11.05 6.98
N ASN A 207 -18.68 10.77 7.06
CA ASN A 207 -19.40 9.89 6.15
C ASN A 207 -20.19 10.70 5.13
N PHE A 208 -19.59 10.95 3.97
CA PHE A 208 -20.22 11.64 2.85
C PHE A 208 -21.34 10.84 2.20
N GLY A 209 -21.23 9.50 2.18
CA GLY A 209 -22.23 8.62 1.60
C GLY A 209 -23.56 8.68 2.35
N ASN A 210 -23.50 8.82 3.68
CA ASN A 210 -24.66 8.79 4.58
C ASN A 210 -24.94 10.12 5.29
N LYS A 211 -24.06 11.11 5.14
CA LYS A 211 -24.13 12.44 5.74
C LYS A 211 -24.17 12.39 7.27
N THR A 212 -23.23 11.65 7.85
CA THR A 212 -23.09 11.46 9.29
C THR A 212 -21.64 11.65 9.73
N ASN A 213 -21.44 11.92 11.02
CA ASN A 213 -20.12 11.99 11.66
C ASN A 213 -19.50 10.62 11.99
N ASP A 214 -20.18 9.53 11.65
CA ASP A 214 -19.68 8.18 11.84
C ASP A 214 -19.25 7.56 10.50
N PRO A 215 -17.94 7.53 10.18
CA PRO A 215 -17.40 6.89 8.99
C PRO A 215 -17.31 5.36 9.10
N SER A 216 -17.74 4.76 10.22
CA SER A 216 -17.70 3.30 10.39
C SER A 216 -18.71 2.55 9.52
N PRO A 217 -18.40 1.28 9.20
CA PRO A 217 -19.35 0.39 8.54
C PRO A 217 -20.65 0.23 9.32
N THR A 218 -21.77 0.25 8.61
CA THR A 218 -23.09 -0.02 9.21
C THR A 218 -23.46 -1.50 9.10
N THR A 219 -24.39 -1.96 9.95
CA THR A 219 -24.90 -3.35 9.92
C THR A 219 -25.91 -3.59 8.78
N ALA A 220 -26.26 -2.55 8.02
CA ALA A 220 -27.21 -2.58 6.92
C ALA A 220 -26.50 -2.44 5.56
N GLY A 221 -27.01 -3.14 4.54
CA GLY A 221 -26.46 -3.07 3.18
C GLY A 221 -25.05 -3.67 3.05
N CYS A 222 -24.31 -3.12 2.10
CA CYS A 222 -23.06 -3.63 1.52
C CYS A 222 -21.81 -2.86 1.98
N ILE A 223 -21.98 -1.83 2.81
CA ILE A 223 -20.89 -1.19 3.57
C ILE A 223 -20.22 -2.20 4.54
N LYS A 224 -20.79 -3.40 4.70
CA LYS A 224 -20.16 -4.55 5.36
C LYS A 224 -18.86 -5.03 4.72
N SER A 225 -18.53 -4.59 3.50
CA SER A 225 -17.39 -5.12 2.72
C SER A 225 -16.05 -4.96 3.45
N GLY A 226 -15.93 -4.01 4.38
CA GLY A 226 -14.71 -3.83 5.16
C GLY A 226 -13.51 -3.38 4.32
N HIS A 227 -13.74 -2.94 3.08
CA HIS A 227 -12.71 -2.65 2.11
C HIS A 227 -11.88 -1.43 2.55
N GLY A 228 -12.53 -0.33 2.92
CA GLY A 228 -11.89 0.87 3.45
C GLY A 228 -11.16 0.63 4.76
N THR A 229 -11.67 -0.28 5.59
CA THR A 229 -10.97 -0.71 6.82
C THR A 229 -9.67 -1.45 6.46
N HIS A 230 -9.68 -2.31 5.44
CA HIS A 230 -8.49 -3.01 4.94
C HIS A 230 -7.45 -2.05 4.38
N VAL A 231 -7.91 -1.09 3.57
CA VAL A 231 -7.10 -0.02 3.00
C VAL A 231 -6.46 0.83 4.10
N ALA A 232 -7.22 1.25 5.11
CA ALA A 232 -6.70 2.01 6.24
C ALA A 232 -5.62 1.25 7.02
N GLY A 233 -5.81 -0.05 7.27
CA GLY A 233 -4.82 -0.88 7.96
C GLY A 233 -3.53 -1.03 7.18
N ALA A 234 -3.60 -1.18 5.85
CA ALA A 234 -2.42 -1.31 5.00
C ALA A 234 -1.58 -0.02 4.99
N ILE A 235 -2.23 1.14 5.11
CA ILE A 235 -1.56 2.45 5.27
C ILE A 235 -0.92 2.56 6.65
N GLY A 236 -1.73 2.36 7.70
CA GLY A 236 -1.43 2.92 9.01
C GLY A 236 -1.99 2.16 10.20
N ALA A 237 -2.16 0.83 10.11
CA ALA A 237 -2.34 0.04 11.32
C ALA A 237 -1.18 0.30 12.31
N VAL A 238 -1.53 0.49 13.58
CA VAL A 238 -0.62 0.87 14.66
C VAL A 238 0.43 -0.22 14.84
N GLY A 239 1.69 0.12 14.58
CA GLY A 239 2.79 -0.84 14.70
C GLY A 239 3.37 -0.89 16.11
N GLY A 240 3.72 -2.10 16.56
CA GLY A 240 4.46 -2.32 17.81
C GLY A 240 3.58 -2.19 19.05
N ASN A 241 2.28 -2.39 18.89
CA ASN A 241 1.29 -2.38 19.96
C ASN A 241 1.03 -3.79 20.51
N GLY A 242 1.67 -4.83 19.95
CA GLY A 242 1.52 -6.21 20.37
C GLY A 242 0.19 -6.84 19.94
N LYS A 243 -0.51 -6.24 18.98
CA LYS A 243 -1.80 -6.67 18.43
C LYS A 243 -1.71 -6.84 16.93
N GLY A 244 -2.63 -7.63 16.39
CA GLY A 244 -2.86 -7.82 14.95
C GLY A 244 -1.68 -7.57 14.02
N VAL A 245 -1.80 -6.52 13.20
CA VAL A 245 -0.97 -6.22 12.02
C VAL A 245 -0.35 -4.82 12.12
N THR A 246 0.62 -4.56 11.25
CA THR A 246 1.28 -3.25 11.12
C THR A 246 1.01 -2.63 9.74
N GLY A 247 0.72 -1.33 9.70
CA GLY A 247 0.64 -0.56 8.45
C GLY A 247 2.01 -0.12 7.93
N VAL A 248 2.13 0.18 6.63
CA VAL A 248 3.42 0.65 6.05
C VAL A 248 3.99 1.86 6.80
N SER A 249 3.12 2.78 7.24
CA SER A 249 3.47 3.86 8.17
C SER A 249 2.85 3.62 9.55
N PRO A 250 3.55 2.93 10.48
CA PRO A 250 2.96 2.47 11.74
C PRO A 250 2.56 3.58 12.72
N LYS A 251 2.94 4.83 12.48
CA LYS A 251 2.65 6.01 13.32
C LYS A 251 2.05 7.17 12.53
N VAL A 252 1.35 6.92 11.43
CA VAL A 252 0.71 7.98 10.61
C VAL A 252 -0.66 8.38 11.18
N LYS A 253 -1.16 9.55 10.78
CA LYS A 253 -2.57 9.92 11.02
C LYS A 253 -3.45 9.49 9.85
N VAL A 254 -4.45 8.68 10.09
CA VAL A 254 -5.44 8.22 9.10
C VAL A 254 -6.73 9.02 9.25
N MET A 255 -7.08 9.83 8.25
CA MET A 255 -8.35 10.55 8.19
C MET A 255 -9.39 9.67 7.47
N ALA A 256 -10.45 9.29 8.17
CA ALA A 256 -11.43 8.31 7.70
C ALA A 256 -12.60 8.99 6.96
N LEU A 257 -12.63 8.91 5.63
CA LEU A 257 -13.66 9.54 4.81
C LEU A 257 -14.49 8.49 4.08
N ALA A 258 -15.68 8.21 4.60
CA ALA A 258 -16.57 7.22 4.02
C ALA A 258 -17.43 7.83 2.90
N VAL A 259 -17.50 7.17 1.74
CA VAL A 259 -18.30 7.57 0.58
C VAL A 259 -19.29 6.49 0.15
N GLY A 260 -19.30 5.33 0.83
CA GLY A 260 -20.28 4.27 0.59
C GLY A 260 -21.67 4.64 1.11
N ARG A 261 -22.69 4.44 0.27
CA ARG A 261 -24.09 4.64 0.65
C ARG A 261 -24.66 3.42 1.36
N ALA A 262 -25.39 3.63 2.45
CA ALA A 262 -26.04 2.57 3.24
C ALA A 262 -27.38 2.19 2.62
N ASP A 263 -27.39 2.01 1.30
CA ASP A 263 -28.54 1.56 0.53
C ASP A 263 -28.24 0.21 -0.14
N SER A 264 -29.25 -0.35 -0.83
CA SER A 264 -29.11 -1.64 -1.50
C SER A 264 -28.20 -1.60 -2.74
N GLN A 265 -27.80 -0.41 -3.21
CA GLN A 265 -27.01 -0.25 -4.43
C GLN A 265 -25.51 -0.13 -4.17
N CYS A 266 -25.09 0.11 -2.92
CA CYS A 266 -23.67 0.10 -2.52
C CYS A 266 -22.80 1.10 -3.27
N GLY A 267 -23.41 2.11 -3.90
CA GLY A 267 -22.71 2.98 -4.83
C GLY A 267 -21.73 3.91 -4.12
N LEU A 268 -20.53 4.06 -4.69
CA LEU A 268 -19.64 5.17 -4.38
C LEU A 268 -19.94 6.29 -5.37
N ASP A 269 -20.71 7.30 -4.95
CA ASP A 269 -21.14 8.35 -5.86
C ASP A 269 -20.05 9.41 -6.04
N SER A 270 -19.97 9.96 -7.25
CA SER A 270 -18.95 10.97 -7.56
C SER A 270 -19.09 12.21 -6.68
N SER A 271 -20.29 12.59 -6.21
CA SER A 271 -20.44 13.81 -5.41
C SER A 271 -19.80 13.66 -4.03
N GLY A 272 -20.03 12.53 -3.34
CA GLY A 272 -19.39 12.20 -2.08
C GLY A 272 -17.87 12.12 -2.21
N ILE A 273 -17.34 11.46 -3.25
CA ILE A 273 -15.90 11.36 -3.50
C ILE A 273 -15.26 12.76 -3.67
N LEU A 274 -15.87 13.64 -4.47
CA LEU A 274 -15.30 14.96 -4.74
C LEU A 274 -15.38 15.88 -3.51
N GLN A 275 -16.44 15.75 -2.69
CA GLN A 275 -16.54 16.43 -1.39
C GLN A 275 -15.49 15.93 -0.41
N ALA A 276 -15.29 14.62 -0.31
CA ALA A 276 -14.27 14.01 0.53
C ALA A 276 -12.84 14.47 0.14
N VAL A 277 -12.55 14.60 -1.16
CA VAL A 277 -11.25 15.15 -1.61
C VAL A 277 -11.08 16.59 -1.14
N ARG A 278 -12.12 17.42 -1.22
CA ARG A 278 -12.06 18.82 -0.74
C ARG A 278 -11.83 18.88 0.76
N TYR A 279 -12.66 18.15 1.50
CA TYR A 279 -12.53 18.00 2.94
C TYR A 279 -11.12 17.58 3.34
N ALA A 280 -10.56 16.54 2.72
CA ALA A 280 -9.22 16.05 3.03
C ALA A 280 -8.17 17.15 2.89
N VAL A 281 -8.19 17.88 1.78
CA VAL A 281 -7.25 18.97 1.52
C VAL A 281 -7.42 20.10 2.52
N ASP A 282 -8.66 20.50 2.78
CA ASP A 282 -8.99 21.65 3.62
C ASP A 282 -8.69 21.36 5.10
N ASN A 283 -8.83 20.11 5.53
CA ASN A 283 -8.43 19.60 6.85
C ASN A 283 -6.97 19.12 6.92
N GLY A 284 -6.14 19.49 5.95
CA GLY A 284 -4.68 19.40 6.05
C GLY A 284 -4.05 18.05 5.70
N ALA A 285 -4.78 17.14 5.04
CA ALA A 285 -4.19 15.91 4.51
C ALA A 285 -3.04 16.23 3.56
N ARG A 286 -1.95 15.46 3.66
CA ARG A 286 -0.79 15.54 2.74
C ARG A 286 -0.85 14.47 1.66
N VAL A 287 -1.52 13.36 1.95
CA VAL A 287 -1.74 12.27 1.03
C VAL A 287 -3.23 11.91 1.02
N ILE A 288 -3.79 11.65 -0.17
CA ILE A 288 -5.13 11.10 -0.34
C ILE A 288 -4.96 9.74 -1.02
N ASN A 289 -5.53 8.68 -0.44
CA ASN A 289 -5.63 7.37 -1.07
C ASN A 289 -7.04 7.16 -1.66
N LEU A 290 -7.10 6.78 -2.94
CA LEU A 290 -8.31 6.42 -3.68
C LEU A 290 -8.20 4.98 -4.17
N SER A 291 -8.74 4.05 -3.39
CA SER A 291 -8.84 2.62 -3.77
C SER A 291 -10.14 2.32 -4.52
N LEU A 292 -10.51 3.23 -5.42
CA LEU A 292 -11.76 3.23 -6.17
C LEU A 292 -11.52 3.67 -7.62
N GLY A 293 -12.45 3.32 -8.50
CA GLY A 293 -12.39 3.75 -9.89
C GLY A 293 -13.68 3.48 -10.64
N GLY A 294 -13.78 4.06 -11.83
CA GLY A 294 -14.92 3.89 -12.71
C GLY A 294 -14.64 4.34 -14.14
N PRO A 295 -15.54 4.02 -15.07
CA PRO A 295 -15.29 4.22 -16.50
C PRO A 295 -15.44 5.67 -16.97
N VAL A 296 -15.86 6.60 -16.11
CA VAL A 296 -16.22 7.97 -16.51
C VAL A 296 -15.37 9.00 -15.78
N GLY A 297 -14.59 9.75 -16.56
CA GLY A 297 -13.91 10.97 -16.11
C GLY A 297 -14.73 12.20 -16.47
N THR A 298 -14.85 13.14 -15.53
CA THR A 298 -15.52 14.43 -15.77
C THR A 298 -14.56 15.59 -15.58
N ASN A 299 -14.84 16.73 -16.23
CA ASN A 299 -14.07 17.96 -16.02
C ASN A 299 -14.15 18.47 -14.57
N ILE A 300 -15.30 18.24 -13.91
CA ILE A 300 -15.48 18.58 -12.49
C ILE A 300 -14.56 17.74 -11.62
N ALA A 301 -14.53 16.41 -11.83
CA ALA A 301 -13.64 15.53 -11.10
C ALA A 301 -12.16 15.90 -11.31
N ARG A 302 -11.75 16.13 -12.57
CA ARG A 302 -10.40 16.58 -12.91
C ARG A 302 -10.02 17.88 -12.19
N ALA A 303 -10.91 18.86 -12.16
CA ALA A 303 -10.67 20.12 -11.46
C ALA A 303 -10.52 19.95 -9.94
N THR A 304 -11.26 19.01 -9.34
CA THR A 304 -11.14 18.68 -7.91
C THR A 304 -9.81 18.02 -7.58
N TYR A 305 -9.31 17.10 -8.42
CA TYR A 305 -8.00 16.51 -8.21
C TYR A 305 -6.87 17.51 -8.51
N GLN A 306 -7.06 18.39 -9.50
CA GLN A 306 -6.11 19.48 -9.77
C GLN A 306 -5.98 20.41 -8.55
N TYR A 307 -7.09 20.72 -7.89
CA TYR A 307 -7.07 21.52 -6.65
C TYR A 307 -6.25 20.90 -5.53
N ALA A 308 -6.37 19.59 -5.31
CA ALA A 308 -5.55 18.89 -4.33
C ALA A 308 -4.06 18.96 -4.71
N ASN A 309 -3.75 18.75 -5.99
CA ASN A 309 -2.39 18.91 -6.51
C ASN A 309 -1.83 20.32 -6.27
N ASP A 310 -2.61 21.36 -6.56
CA ASP A 310 -2.20 22.77 -6.43
C ASP A 310 -1.99 23.19 -4.98
N ARG A 311 -2.57 22.44 -4.02
CA ARG A 311 -2.38 22.60 -2.58
C ARG A 311 -1.31 21.67 -2.00
N ASN A 312 -0.46 21.13 -2.88
CA ASN A 312 0.66 20.28 -2.49
C ASN A 312 0.20 19.01 -1.76
N VAL A 313 -0.93 18.43 -2.16
CA VAL A 313 -1.41 17.13 -1.68
C VAL A 313 -1.09 16.07 -2.73
N LEU A 314 -0.49 14.96 -2.32
CA LEU A 314 -0.24 13.81 -3.19
C LEU A 314 -1.50 12.94 -3.26
N ILE A 315 -1.91 12.58 -4.47
CA ILE A 315 -3.07 11.72 -4.69
C ILE A 315 -2.58 10.35 -5.15
N VAL A 316 -2.85 9.30 -4.39
CA VAL A 316 -2.48 7.92 -4.70
C VAL A 316 -3.74 7.17 -5.13
N VAL A 317 -3.72 6.57 -6.32
CA VAL A 317 -4.91 6.00 -6.95
C VAL A 317 -4.66 4.58 -7.44
N ALA A 318 -5.61 3.69 -7.20
CA ALA A 318 -5.62 2.34 -7.79
C ALA A 318 -5.79 2.39 -9.32
N ALA A 319 -4.98 1.64 -10.08
CA ALA A 319 -5.04 1.67 -11.55
C ALA A 319 -6.36 1.15 -12.15
N GLY A 320 -7.10 0.31 -11.44
CA GLY A 320 -8.25 -0.43 -11.95
C GLY A 320 -8.00 -1.93 -12.01
N ASN A 321 -9.08 -2.72 -12.01
CA ASN A 321 -9.02 -4.18 -11.91
C ASN A 321 -9.60 -4.89 -13.16
N ASP A 322 -9.62 -4.21 -14.32
CA ASP A 322 -10.18 -4.76 -15.56
C ASP A 322 -9.11 -5.34 -16.51
N GLY A 323 -7.82 -5.22 -16.18
CA GLY A 323 -6.72 -5.70 -17.03
C GLY A 323 -6.60 -4.94 -18.36
N LEU A 324 -7.06 -3.69 -18.39
CA LEU A 324 -7.11 -2.82 -19.57
C LEU A 324 -6.10 -1.66 -19.45
N SER A 325 -5.64 -1.17 -20.60
CA SER A 325 -4.81 0.03 -20.65
C SER A 325 -5.63 1.29 -20.28
N ASN A 326 -5.03 2.13 -19.45
CA ASN A 326 -5.48 3.49 -19.14
C ASN A 326 -4.91 4.53 -20.12
N ASP A 327 -3.96 4.15 -20.98
CA ASP A 327 -3.43 5.04 -22.02
C ASP A 327 -4.42 5.10 -23.19
N ILE A 328 -5.08 6.25 -23.36
CA ILE A 328 -6.09 6.43 -24.42
C ILE A 328 -5.53 6.24 -25.84
N GLU A 329 -4.22 6.34 -26.00
CA GLU A 329 -3.51 6.15 -27.27
C GLU A 329 -3.48 4.66 -27.69
N ASP A 330 -3.63 3.75 -26.73
CA ASP A 330 -3.75 2.32 -26.98
C ASP A 330 -5.16 1.94 -27.49
N VAL A 331 -6.10 2.90 -27.49
CA VAL A 331 -7.45 2.73 -28.07
C VAL A 331 -7.43 3.19 -29.53
N PRO A 332 -7.59 2.28 -30.53
CA PRO A 332 -7.44 2.64 -31.95
C PRO A 332 -8.44 3.72 -32.40
N ARG A 333 -7.96 4.78 -33.07
CA ARG A 333 -8.81 5.84 -33.63
C ARG A 333 -9.84 5.28 -34.61
N GLY A 334 -11.10 5.65 -34.44
CA GLY A 334 -12.20 5.25 -35.32
C GLY A 334 -12.78 3.86 -35.04
N SER A 335 -12.26 3.13 -34.04
CA SER A 335 -12.94 1.94 -33.55
C SER A 335 -14.21 2.33 -32.79
N GLN A 336 -15.35 1.76 -33.15
CA GLN A 336 -16.38 1.49 -32.15
C GLN A 336 -15.74 0.47 -31.20
N MET A 337 -15.08 0.97 -30.14
CA MET A 337 -14.42 0.25 -29.05
C MET A 337 -14.00 -1.19 -29.40
N THR A 338 -12.73 -1.40 -29.77
CA THR A 338 -12.19 -2.75 -29.90
C THR A 338 -12.52 -3.54 -28.63
N LEU A 339 -13.25 -4.63 -28.85
CA LEU A 339 -14.01 -5.34 -27.84
C LEU A 339 -13.06 -6.18 -26.98
N ALA A 340 -12.78 -5.76 -25.75
CA ALA A 340 -12.08 -6.60 -24.79
C ALA A 340 -12.98 -7.80 -24.42
N ALA A 341 -12.66 -9.00 -24.89
CA ALA A 341 -13.34 -10.22 -24.47
C ALA A 341 -12.73 -10.63 -23.13
N LEU A 342 -13.53 -10.54 -22.07
CA LEU A 342 -13.26 -11.11 -20.76
C LEU A 342 -13.97 -12.45 -20.65
N VAL A 343 -13.37 -13.44 -20.02
CA VAL A 343 -14.03 -14.72 -19.76
C VAL A 343 -14.51 -14.74 -18.32
N ARG A 344 -15.79 -14.43 -18.09
CA ARG A 344 -16.43 -14.51 -16.76
C ARG A 344 -17.32 -15.72 -16.67
N ASN A 345 -17.10 -16.58 -15.67
CA ASN A 345 -17.91 -17.76 -15.42
C ASN A 345 -18.10 -18.60 -16.71
N ASP A 346 -17.00 -18.85 -17.43
CA ASP A 346 -16.98 -19.55 -18.72
C ASP A 346 -17.77 -18.87 -19.87
N LYS A 347 -18.18 -17.61 -19.71
CA LYS A 347 -18.84 -16.81 -20.76
C LYS A 347 -17.93 -15.69 -21.24
N ILE A 348 -17.89 -15.50 -22.56
CA ILE A 348 -17.25 -14.32 -23.16
C ILE A 348 -18.14 -13.11 -22.90
N VAL A 349 -17.59 -12.14 -22.18
CA VAL A 349 -18.19 -10.83 -21.96
C VAL A 349 -17.37 -9.81 -22.72
N HIS A 350 -18.05 -9.06 -23.54
CA HIS A 350 -17.46 -8.04 -24.38
C HIS A 350 -17.48 -6.70 -23.66
N ARG A 351 -16.32 -6.05 -23.51
CA ARG A 351 -16.20 -4.73 -22.89
C ARG A 351 -15.60 -3.70 -23.82
N ALA A 352 -16.11 -2.49 -23.66
CA ALA A 352 -15.47 -1.25 -24.00
C ALA A 352 -14.03 -1.19 -23.46
N MET A 353 -13.03 -0.94 -24.31
CA MET A 353 -11.76 -0.41 -23.83
C MET A 353 -11.98 1.03 -23.38
N ALA A 354 -12.02 1.25 -22.07
CA ALA A 354 -12.16 2.57 -21.47
C ALA A 354 -11.12 2.71 -20.33
N PRO A 355 -10.41 3.84 -20.27
CA PRO A 355 -9.56 4.14 -19.12
C PRO A 355 -10.36 4.17 -17.82
N SER A 356 -9.73 3.73 -16.73
CA SER A 356 -10.25 3.89 -15.38
C SER A 356 -9.96 5.30 -14.87
N TYR A 357 -10.97 5.94 -14.28
CA TYR A 357 -10.87 7.23 -13.60
C TYR A 357 -11.04 7.03 -12.10
N PRO A 358 -10.24 7.71 -11.25
CA PRO A 358 -9.40 8.86 -11.60
C PRO A 358 -7.99 8.53 -12.11
N ALA A 359 -7.59 7.26 -12.18
CA ALA A 359 -6.24 6.83 -12.58
C ALA A 359 -5.73 7.49 -13.89
N ALA A 360 -6.58 7.60 -14.91
CA ALA A 360 -6.23 8.25 -16.18
C ALA A 360 -5.91 9.76 -16.07
N PHE A 361 -6.37 10.45 -15.02
CA PHE A 361 -6.03 11.86 -14.79
C PHE A 361 -4.58 12.09 -14.39
N SER A 362 -3.86 11.05 -13.96
CA SER A 362 -2.44 11.14 -13.56
C SER A 362 -1.52 11.69 -14.66
N ARG A 363 -1.92 11.55 -15.93
CA ARG A 363 -1.21 12.16 -17.07
C ARG A 363 -1.27 13.69 -17.06
N ALA A 364 -2.38 14.26 -16.58
CA ALA A 364 -2.61 15.70 -16.54
C ALA A 364 -2.32 16.32 -15.15
N ILE A 365 -2.24 15.50 -14.10
CA ILE A 365 -2.09 15.95 -12.71
C ILE A 365 -0.75 15.46 -12.16
N PRO A 366 0.29 16.31 -12.12
CA PRO A 366 1.64 15.89 -11.77
C PRO A 366 1.76 15.21 -10.40
N GLY A 367 1.03 15.71 -9.39
CA GLY A 367 0.97 15.18 -8.03
C GLY A 367 -0.02 14.02 -7.82
N MET A 368 -0.44 13.34 -8.90
CA MET A 368 -1.20 12.09 -8.82
C MET A 368 -0.33 10.91 -9.23
N ILE A 369 -0.32 9.85 -8.43
CA ILE A 369 0.38 8.59 -8.68
C ILE A 369 -0.61 7.43 -8.75
N THR A 370 -0.66 6.78 -9.90
CA THR A 370 -1.48 5.62 -10.18
C THR A 370 -0.66 4.35 -9.99
N VAL A 371 -1.26 3.39 -9.29
CA VAL A 371 -0.57 2.20 -8.77
C VAL A 371 -1.14 0.91 -9.37
N ALA A 372 -0.26 0.14 -10.01
CA ALA A 372 -0.54 -1.20 -10.53
C ALA A 372 -0.35 -2.28 -9.47
N ASN A 373 -1.10 -3.37 -9.58
CA ASN A 373 -1.03 -4.51 -8.66
C ASN A 373 -0.02 -5.56 -9.15
N LEU A 374 0.93 -5.90 -8.27
CA LEU A 374 1.92 -6.95 -8.49
C LEU A 374 1.61 -8.24 -7.72
N GLN A 375 1.96 -9.36 -8.35
CA GLN A 375 1.75 -10.72 -7.87
C GLN A 375 2.66 -11.08 -6.67
N SER A 376 2.11 -11.79 -5.68
CA SER A 376 2.77 -12.24 -4.43
C SER A 376 3.77 -13.40 -4.61
N SER A 377 3.45 -14.31 -5.53
CA SER A 377 4.12 -15.61 -5.65
C SER A 377 4.06 -16.11 -7.08
N SER A 378 4.96 -17.04 -7.44
CA SER A 378 4.90 -17.65 -8.77
C SER A 378 3.59 -18.45 -8.91
N ARG A 379 2.59 -17.92 -9.62
CA ARG A 379 1.32 -18.60 -9.86
C ARG A 379 1.17 -18.96 -11.33
N ASN A 380 0.53 -20.08 -11.61
CA ASN A 380 0.14 -20.42 -12.98
C ASN A 380 -0.90 -19.39 -13.43
N ALA A 381 -0.67 -18.73 -14.58
CA ALA A 381 -1.63 -17.75 -15.11
C ALA A 381 -3.02 -18.36 -15.33
N ALA A 382 -3.09 -19.66 -15.63
CA ALA A 382 -4.34 -20.44 -15.68
C ALA A 382 -5.08 -20.50 -14.33
N GLY A 383 -4.35 -20.62 -13.21
CA GLY A 383 -4.94 -20.64 -11.87
C GLY A 383 -5.41 -19.26 -11.41
N LEU A 384 -4.77 -18.17 -11.87
CA LEU A 384 -5.25 -16.80 -11.66
C LEU A 384 -6.50 -16.51 -12.48
N ALA A 385 -6.50 -16.88 -13.76
CA ALA A 385 -7.64 -16.72 -14.66
C ALA A 385 -8.90 -17.43 -14.13
N LEU A 386 -8.72 -18.65 -13.58
CA LEU A 386 -9.81 -19.42 -12.98
C LEU A 386 -10.25 -18.89 -11.60
N TYR A 387 -9.36 -18.25 -10.83
CA TYR A 387 -9.68 -17.69 -9.51
C TYR A 387 -10.31 -16.29 -9.60
N GLN A 388 -9.89 -15.49 -10.59
CA GLN A 388 -10.41 -14.14 -10.81
C GLN A 388 -11.58 -14.11 -11.80
N HIS A 389 -11.83 -15.21 -12.51
CA HIS A 389 -12.84 -15.31 -13.57
C HIS A 389 -12.75 -14.16 -14.59
N ASP A 390 -11.57 -13.60 -14.88
CA ASP A 390 -11.41 -12.48 -15.81
C ASP A 390 -10.07 -12.62 -16.56
N LEU A 391 -10.10 -12.54 -17.90
CA LEU A 391 -8.94 -12.67 -18.80
C LEU A 391 -9.07 -11.64 -19.93
N SER A 392 -8.16 -10.68 -20.08
CA SER A 392 -8.17 -9.74 -21.21
C SER A 392 -7.50 -10.33 -22.47
N TRP A 393 -7.82 -9.80 -23.66
CA TRP A 393 -7.33 -10.30 -24.96
C TRP A 393 -5.80 -10.39 -25.09
N ASP A 394 -5.04 -9.57 -24.36
CA ASP A 394 -3.57 -9.63 -24.36
C ASP A 394 -3.03 -11.00 -23.96
N TYR A 395 -3.83 -11.82 -23.24
CA TYR A 395 -3.47 -13.19 -22.84
C TYR A 395 -4.20 -14.27 -23.64
N VAL A 396 -5.24 -13.92 -24.42
CA VAL A 396 -5.94 -14.87 -25.33
C VAL A 396 -5.03 -15.31 -26.49
N GLY A 397 -3.93 -14.59 -26.74
CA GLY A 397 -2.89 -14.99 -27.69
C GLY A 397 -1.86 -16.00 -27.15
N GLU A 398 -1.67 -16.13 -25.83
CA GLU A 398 -0.65 -16.99 -25.23
C GLU A 398 -1.23 -18.31 -24.69
N GLY A 399 -1.82 -19.13 -25.57
CA GLY A 399 -2.20 -20.51 -25.22
C GLY A 399 -3.57 -20.69 -24.54
N VAL A 400 -4.38 -19.62 -24.48
CA VAL A 400 -5.80 -19.71 -24.13
C VAL A 400 -6.63 -19.83 -25.40
N GLN A 401 -7.34 -20.94 -25.58
CA GLN A 401 -8.23 -21.19 -26.71
C GLN A 401 -9.68 -21.38 -26.26
N ILE A 402 -10.62 -21.19 -27.17
CA ILE A 402 -12.04 -21.49 -26.93
C ILE A 402 -12.41 -22.68 -27.81
N GLN A 403 -12.79 -23.79 -27.18
CA GLN A 403 -13.20 -25.00 -27.89
C GLN A 403 -14.57 -25.44 -27.36
N GLY A 404 -15.57 -25.52 -28.25
CA GLY A 404 -16.93 -25.93 -27.88
C GLY A 404 -17.61 -25.04 -26.83
N GLY A 405 -17.31 -23.74 -26.80
CA GLY A 405 -17.85 -22.80 -25.81
C GLY A 405 -17.20 -22.87 -24.43
N LYS A 406 -16.09 -23.61 -24.27
CA LYS A 406 -15.31 -23.69 -23.03
C LYS A 406 -13.91 -23.13 -23.21
N LEU A 407 -13.38 -22.52 -22.15
CA LEU A 407 -12.01 -22.05 -22.10
C LEU A 407 -11.04 -23.23 -21.96
N VAL A 408 -10.14 -23.38 -22.92
CA VAL A 408 -9.05 -24.35 -22.89
C VAL A 408 -7.75 -23.59 -22.72
N VAL A 409 -7.15 -23.68 -21.54
CA VAL A 409 -5.89 -23.00 -21.22
C VAL A 409 -4.74 -24.01 -21.27
N SER A 410 -3.81 -23.84 -22.22
CA SER A 410 -2.62 -24.68 -22.35
C SER A 410 -1.37 -23.83 -22.59
N GLY A 411 -0.21 -24.24 -22.08
CA GLY A 411 1.06 -23.57 -22.37
C GLY A 411 1.30 -22.18 -21.74
N LEU A 412 0.43 -21.69 -20.85
CA LEU A 412 0.65 -20.42 -20.15
C LEU A 412 1.91 -20.47 -19.27
N LYS A 413 2.77 -19.46 -19.42
CA LYS A 413 3.95 -19.29 -18.57
C LYS A 413 3.55 -19.02 -17.12
N LYS A 414 4.33 -19.55 -16.18
CA LYS A 414 4.21 -19.22 -14.75
C LYS A 414 4.55 -17.73 -14.57
N LEU A 415 3.60 -16.94 -14.07
CA LEU A 415 3.85 -15.56 -13.71
C LEU A 415 4.81 -15.55 -12.52
N GLN A 416 5.83 -14.70 -12.57
CA GLN A 416 6.81 -14.59 -11.50
C GLN A 416 6.37 -13.56 -10.46
N PRO A 417 6.83 -13.65 -9.20
CA PRO A 417 6.62 -12.58 -8.22
C PRO A 417 7.06 -11.24 -8.78
N GLY A 418 6.31 -10.18 -8.45
CA GLY A 418 6.57 -8.83 -8.95
C GLY A 418 6.11 -8.59 -10.40
N THR A 419 5.60 -9.59 -11.12
CA THR A 419 4.91 -9.35 -12.40
C THR A 419 3.52 -8.76 -12.17
N LEU A 420 3.02 -8.04 -13.18
CA LEU A 420 1.68 -7.47 -13.15
C LEU A 420 0.62 -8.58 -13.06
N VAL A 421 -0.35 -8.42 -12.16
CA VAL A 421 -1.51 -9.31 -12.06
C VAL A 421 -2.40 -9.14 -13.29
N LEU A 422 -3.01 -10.22 -13.79
CA LEU A 422 -3.85 -10.21 -15.01
C LEU A 422 -4.95 -9.15 -14.96
N GLY A 423 -5.67 -9.05 -13.84
CA GLY A 423 -6.71 -8.03 -13.66
C GLY A 423 -6.18 -6.62 -13.44
N SER A 424 -4.88 -6.38 -13.19
CA SER A 424 -4.40 -5.02 -12.99
C SER A 424 -4.46 -4.23 -14.30
N SER A 425 -5.20 -3.13 -14.31
CA SER A 425 -5.07 -2.13 -15.36
C SER A 425 -3.64 -1.58 -15.41
N TYR A 426 -3.22 -1.16 -16.60
CA TYR A 426 -1.85 -0.74 -16.90
C TYR A 426 -1.84 0.50 -17.79
N GLY A 427 -0.67 1.04 -18.12
CA GLY A 427 -0.51 2.17 -19.03
C GLY A 427 0.84 2.84 -18.79
N ALA A 428 1.71 2.86 -19.80
CA ALA A 428 3.07 3.40 -19.65
C ALA A 428 3.08 4.89 -19.27
N HIS A 429 2.05 5.64 -19.65
CA HIS A 429 1.94 7.07 -19.37
C HIS A 429 1.00 7.39 -18.19
N THR A 430 0.06 6.51 -17.87
CA THR A 430 -1.00 6.74 -16.87
C THR A 430 -0.89 5.87 -15.62
N VAL A 431 -0.05 4.84 -15.61
CA VAL A 431 0.25 4.00 -14.43
C VAL A 431 1.72 4.14 -14.10
N GLN A 432 2.06 4.73 -12.96
CA GLN A 432 3.43 5.15 -12.71
C GLN A 432 4.26 4.13 -11.93
N ILE A 433 3.67 3.35 -11.02
CA ILE A 433 4.41 2.42 -10.17
C ILE A 433 3.68 1.10 -9.97
N GLY A 434 4.44 0.00 -9.86
CA GLY A 434 3.92 -1.29 -9.44
C GLY A 434 4.13 -1.49 -7.94
N THR A 435 3.12 -1.99 -7.23
CA THR A 435 3.20 -2.28 -5.80
C THR A 435 2.52 -3.62 -5.52
N PRO A 436 3.03 -4.44 -4.57
CA PRO A 436 2.30 -5.59 -4.05
C PRO A 436 0.83 -5.28 -3.76
N GLY A 437 -0.09 -6.03 -4.35
CA GLY A 437 -1.53 -5.89 -4.09
C GLY A 437 -2.25 -7.23 -4.11
N THR A 438 -1.52 -8.34 -3.98
CA THR A 438 -2.06 -9.70 -4.01
C THR A 438 -1.87 -10.37 -2.66
N ASP A 439 -2.91 -11.01 -2.13
CA ASP A 439 -2.92 -11.65 -0.80
C ASP A 439 -2.44 -10.70 0.32
N ILE A 440 -2.90 -9.45 0.31
CA ILE A 440 -2.52 -8.44 1.29
C ILE A 440 -3.34 -8.65 2.56
N PHE A 441 -2.66 -8.97 3.66
CA PHE A 441 -3.29 -9.19 4.96
C PHE A 441 -3.39 -7.87 5.75
N SER A 442 -4.60 -7.46 6.10
CA SER A 442 -4.86 -6.18 6.80
C SER A 442 -6.17 -6.24 7.61
N THR A 443 -6.48 -5.15 8.33
CA THR A 443 -7.62 -4.97 9.23
C THR A 443 -8.96 -5.03 8.50
N VAL A 444 -9.97 -5.69 9.05
CA VAL A 444 -11.35 -5.70 8.54
C VAL A 444 -12.35 -5.77 9.70
N PRO A 445 -13.57 -5.26 9.54
CA PRO A 445 -14.66 -5.62 10.45
C PRO A 445 -14.97 -7.12 10.32
N THR A 446 -15.18 -7.78 11.45
CA THR A 446 -15.73 -9.13 11.54
C THR A 446 -17.08 -9.09 12.23
N ALA A 447 -17.94 -10.07 11.95
CA ALA A 447 -19.21 -10.20 12.64
C ALA A 447 -19.01 -10.99 13.94
N SER A 448 -19.26 -10.36 15.09
CA SER A 448 -19.38 -11.04 16.38
C SER A 448 -20.75 -10.74 16.98
N GLY A 449 -21.71 -11.64 16.74
CA GLY A 449 -23.12 -11.42 17.09
C GLY A 449 -23.71 -10.21 16.35
N ASN A 450 -24.38 -9.31 17.06
CA ASN A 450 -24.99 -8.09 16.51
C ASN A 450 -24.03 -6.88 16.46
N ARG A 451 -22.71 -7.08 16.62
CA ARG A 451 -21.71 -6.00 16.63
C ARG A 451 -20.57 -6.31 15.65
N ALA A 452 -20.03 -5.26 15.04
CA ALA A 452 -18.75 -5.33 14.34
C ALA A 452 -17.62 -5.50 15.37
N ALA A 453 -16.72 -6.43 15.13
CA ALA A 453 -15.51 -6.68 15.93
C ALA A 453 -14.26 -6.51 15.06
N SER A 454 -13.14 -6.15 15.68
CA SER A 454 -11.84 -6.09 15.00
C SER A 454 -11.47 -7.46 14.42
N GLY A 455 -10.83 -7.48 13.26
CA GLY A 455 -10.35 -8.71 12.65
C GLY A 455 -9.49 -8.43 11.43
N TYR A 456 -9.08 -9.49 10.74
CA TYR A 456 -8.03 -9.40 9.72
C TYR A 456 -8.29 -10.36 8.57
N ALA A 457 -8.08 -9.91 7.34
CA ALA A 457 -8.34 -10.73 6.14
C ALA A 457 -7.33 -10.44 5.02
N MET A 458 -7.17 -11.42 4.12
CA MET A 458 -6.42 -11.26 2.87
C MET A 458 -7.33 -10.69 1.78
N MET A 459 -6.90 -9.64 1.10
CA MET A 459 -7.57 -9.10 -0.07
C MET A 459 -6.57 -8.91 -1.22
N THR A 460 -7.09 -8.93 -2.46
CA THR A 460 -6.28 -8.78 -3.69
C THR A 460 -6.92 -7.73 -4.58
N GLY A 461 -6.11 -6.80 -5.09
CA GLY A 461 -6.52 -5.79 -6.04
C GLY A 461 -5.56 -4.60 -6.08
N THR A 462 -5.72 -3.75 -7.09
CA THR A 462 -5.05 -2.43 -7.12
C THR A 462 -5.45 -1.57 -5.91
N SER A 463 -6.63 -1.83 -5.33
CA SER A 463 -7.11 -1.27 -4.06
C SER A 463 -6.22 -1.59 -2.85
N MET A 464 -5.41 -2.65 -2.89
CA MET A 464 -4.46 -2.99 -1.83
C MET A 464 -3.05 -2.49 -2.17
N ALA A 465 -2.72 -2.35 -3.45
CA ALA A 465 -1.45 -1.79 -3.90
C ALA A 465 -1.35 -0.26 -3.66
N SER A 466 -2.45 0.45 -3.89
CA SER A 466 -2.59 1.89 -3.65
C SER A 466 -2.27 2.30 -2.20
N PRO A 467 -2.90 1.72 -1.15
CA PRO A 467 -2.66 2.09 0.24
C PRO A 467 -1.22 1.84 0.69
N ILE A 468 -0.58 0.76 0.20
CA ILE A 468 0.82 0.48 0.49
C ILE A 468 1.72 1.63 -0.04
N THR A 469 1.40 2.14 -1.23
CA THR A 469 2.12 3.27 -1.83
C THR A 469 1.83 4.59 -1.09
N ALA A 470 0.60 4.79 -0.61
CA ALA A 470 0.24 5.95 0.20
C ALA A 470 0.96 5.96 1.56
N GLY A 471 1.07 4.80 2.22
CA GLY A 471 1.88 4.64 3.42
C GLY A 471 3.37 4.90 3.16
N ALA A 472 3.92 4.42 2.03
CA ALA A 472 5.30 4.73 1.68
C ALA A 472 5.53 6.23 1.43
N ALA A 473 4.58 6.90 0.76
CA ALA A 473 4.63 8.34 0.56
C ALA A 473 4.65 9.12 1.88
N ALA A 474 3.91 8.66 2.90
CA ALA A 474 3.92 9.29 4.22
C ALA A 474 5.28 9.14 4.95
N LEU A 475 5.94 7.98 4.86
CA LEU A 475 7.31 7.82 5.38
C LEU A 475 8.33 8.70 4.65
N VAL A 476 8.23 8.79 3.32
CA VAL A 476 9.09 9.67 2.54
C VAL A 476 8.86 11.12 2.96
N TRP A 477 7.62 11.57 3.04
CA TRP A 477 7.33 12.97 3.33
C TRP A 477 7.68 13.39 4.77
N SER A 478 7.45 12.51 5.75
CA SER A 478 7.89 12.76 7.13
C SER A 478 9.41 12.90 7.24
N SER A 479 10.16 12.16 6.41
CA SER A 479 11.64 12.25 6.34
C SER A 479 12.13 13.49 5.58
N PHE A 480 11.31 14.02 4.67
CA PHE A 480 11.64 15.17 3.83
C PHE A 480 10.48 16.18 3.78
N PRO A 481 10.23 16.90 4.89
CA PRO A 481 9.03 17.73 5.04
C PRO A 481 8.94 18.88 4.03
N ASP A 482 10.08 19.33 3.50
CA ASP A 482 10.16 20.44 2.53
C ASP A 482 9.82 20.03 1.10
N LEU A 483 9.63 18.73 0.82
CA LEU A 483 9.31 18.28 -0.54
C LEU A 483 7.87 18.65 -0.92
N THR A 484 7.68 18.90 -2.22
CA THR A 484 6.35 18.97 -2.83
C THR A 484 5.80 17.58 -3.11
N ASN A 485 4.48 17.47 -3.32
CA ASN A 485 3.82 16.25 -3.77
C ASN A 485 4.47 15.66 -5.03
N VAL A 486 4.82 16.52 -6.00
CA VAL A 486 5.51 16.12 -7.23
C VAL A 486 6.90 15.56 -6.92
N GLN A 487 7.65 16.18 -6.01
CA GLN A 487 8.97 15.69 -5.63
C GLN A 487 8.90 14.38 -4.85
N VAL A 488 7.91 14.19 -3.96
CA VAL A 488 7.67 12.91 -3.28
C VAL A 488 7.34 11.82 -4.29
N LYS A 489 6.44 12.09 -5.25
CA LYS A 489 6.15 11.17 -6.35
C LYS A 489 7.42 10.82 -7.12
N GLN A 490 8.19 11.82 -7.57
CA GLN A 490 9.43 11.60 -8.32
C GLN A 490 10.43 10.74 -7.54
N ARG A 491 10.54 10.98 -6.23
CA ARG A 491 11.39 10.20 -5.34
C ARG A 491 10.97 8.73 -5.28
N LEU A 492 9.68 8.44 -5.11
CA LEU A 492 9.14 7.07 -5.15
C LEU A 492 9.37 6.39 -6.51
N LEU A 493 9.22 7.13 -7.62
CA LEU A 493 9.43 6.58 -8.96
C LEU A 493 10.90 6.33 -9.29
N ALA A 494 11.81 7.14 -8.74
CA ALA A 494 13.24 7.01 -8.93
C ALA A 494 13.86 5.89 -8.08
N SER A 495 13.23 5.51 -6.97
CA SER A 495 13.72 4.49 -6.05
C SER A 495 13.27 3.06 -6.38
N VAL A 496 12.48 2.87 -7.44
CA VAL A 496 11.89 1.56 -7.72
C VAL A 496 12.92 0.45 -7.94
N LYS A 497 12.63 -0.74 -7.45
CA LYS A 497 13.29 -1.97 -7.88
C LYS A 497 12.88 -2.26 -9.33
N LYS A 498 13.81 -2.06 -10.27
CA LYS A 498 13.56 -2.25 -11.71
C LYS A 498 13.09 -3.67 -12.01
N ASN A 499 12.07 -3.76 -12.86
CA ASN A 499 11.47 -5.00 -13.28
C ASN A 499 11.10 -4.94 -14.77
N ALA A 500 11.87 -5.64 -15.60
CA ALA A 500 11.68 -5.65 -17.05
C ALA A 500 10.30 -6.17 -17.50
N SER A 501 9.63 -6.98 -16.68
CA SER A 501 8.26 -7.46 -16.99
C SER A 501 7.21 -6.35 -17.00
N LEU A 502 7.53 -5.17 -16.46
CA LEU A 502 6.67 -3.99 -16.41
C LEU A 502 6.93 -3.02 -17.57
N ASN A 503 7.88 -3.34 -18.46
CA ASN A 503 8.22 -2.48 -19.59
C ASN A 503 7.01 -2.29 -20.52
N GLY A 504 6.71 -1.04 -20.86
CA GLY A 504 5.52 -0.68 -21.65
C GLY A 504 4.18 -0.78 -20.90
N LYS A 505 4.17 -1.21 -19.64
CA LYS A 505 2.95 -1.37 -18.82
C LYS A 505 2.91 -0.39 -17.64
N VAL A 506 4.05 -0.04 -17.08
CA VAL A 506 4.18 0.86 -15.92
C VAL A 506 5.32 1.86 -16.19
N GLY A 507 5.07 3.15 -16.02
CA GLY A 507 6.00 4.22 -16.40
C GLY A 507 7.37 4.16 -15.72
N SER A 508 7.45 3.75 -14.45
CA SER A 508 8.75 3.58 -13.76
C SER A 508 9.47 2.28 -14.13
N VAL A 509 8.80 1.34 -14.79
CA VAL A 509 9.31 -0.01 -15.09
C VAL A 509 9.84 -0.70 -13.83
N GLY A 510 9.15 -0.52 -12.70
CA GLY A 510 9.64 -1.03 -11.42
C GLY A 510 8.59 -1.13 -10.33
N GLN A 511 9.00 -1.87 -9.30
CA GLN A 511 8.25 -2.08 -8.07
C GLN A 511 8.69 -1.08 -7.01
N LEU A 512 7.77 -0.61 -6.18
CA LEU A 512 8.04 0.21 -5.00
C LEU A 512 9.13 -0.41 -4.10
N ASP A 513 10.11 0.42 -3.72
CA ASP A 513 11.11 0.14 -2.69
C ASP A 513 11.21 1.36 -1.77
N VAL A 514 10.80 1.19 -0.51
CA VAL A 514 10.65 2.28 0.46
C VAL A 514 11.99 2.67 1.06
N TYR A 515 12.88 1.71 1.33
CA TYR A 515 14.21 2.02 1.87
C TYR A 515 15.03 2.79 0.84
N GLU A 516 15.02 2.37 -0.41
CA GLU A 516 15.68 3.12 -1.50
C GLU A 516 15.09 4.53 -1.64
N ALA A 517 13.78 4.70 -1.39
CA ALA A 517 13.16 6.02 -1.37
C ALA A 517 13.72 6.90 -0.26
N LEU A 518 14.15 6.36 0.89
CA LEU A 518 14.76 7.14 1.96
C LEU A 518 16.28 7.32 1.79
N CYS A 519 16.98 6.28 1.36
CA CYS A 519 18.43 6.16 1.50
C CYS A 519 19.22 6.00 0.19
N GLY A 520 18.55 5.91 -0.96
CA GLY A 520 19.23 5.62 -2.22
C GLY A 520 20.26 6.69 -2.62
N ASP A 521 21.41 6.24 -3.14
CA ASP A 521 22.55 7.08 -3.51
C ASP A 521 22.25 8.06 -4.65
N GLN A 522 21.21 7.80 -5.44
CA GLN A 522 20.76 8.69 -6.51
C GLN A 522 20.22 10.03 -6.03
N PHE A 523 19.90 10.16 -4.74
CA PHE A 523 19.35 11.40 -4.18
C PHE A 523 20.44 12.25 -3.53
N SER A 524 20.42 13.55 -3.81
CA SER A 524 21.34 14.52 -3.21
C SER A 524 21.18 14.64 -1.68
N ARG A 525 20.00 14.30 -1.16
CA ARG A 525 19.70 14.22 0.28
C ARG A 525 19.10 12.86 0.62
N LYS A 526 19.67 12.23 1.64
CA LYS A 526 19.17 11.00 2.29
C LYS A 526 18.48 11.35 3.60
N ALA A 527 17.65 10.43 4.09
CA ALA A 527 17.06 10.57 5.42
C ALA A 527 18.14 10.42 6.50
N ASP A 528 17.92 11.05 7.65
CA ASP A 528 18.80 10.89 8.80
C ASP A 528 18.75 9.43 9.28
N GLY A 529 19.92 8.81 9.47
CA GLY A 529 20.02 7.38 9.85
C GLY A 529 20.41 6.41 8.72
N CYS A 530 20.52 6.87 7.46
CA CYS A 530 21.10 6.06 6.38
C CYS A 530 22.65 6.01 6.48
N GLY A 531 23.27 4.84 6.75
CA GLY A 531 24.75 4.72 6.90
C GLY A 531 25.51 4.37 5.60
N GLY A 532 26.78 4.78 5.37
CA GLY A 532 27.76 5.33 6.32
C GLY A 532 28.88 6.27 5.78
N ASN A 533 29.64 6.80 6.75
CA ASN A 533 30.92 7.54 6.76
C ASN A 533 31.15 8.72 5.78
N THR A 534 30.87 9.94 6.22
CA THR A 534 31.88 11.02 6.17
C THR A 534 31.77 11.90 7.41
N SER A 535 32.93 12.22 7.97
CA SER A 535 33.15 13.27 8.94
C SER A 535 32.47 14.58 8.53
N SER A 536 31.35 14.90 9.16
CA SER A 536 31.00 16.29 9.43
C SER A 536 30.82 16.42 10.94
N LYS A 537 31.84 17.02 11.55
CA LYS A 537 31.80 17.54 12.91
C LYS A 537 30.51 18.34 13.08
N PRO A 538 29.72 18.17 14.16
CA PRO A 538 28.59 19.03 14.43
C PRO A 538 29.07 20.48 14.48
N ALA A 539 28.45 21.36 13.69
CA ALA A 539 28.63 22.79 13.88
C ALA A 539 28.13 23.16 15.29
N PRO A 540 28.76 24.14 15.99
CA PRO A 540 28.28 24.58 17.29
C PRO A 540 26.85 25.14 17.19
N PRO A 541 26.06 25.09 18.27
CA PRO A 541 24.70 25.60 18.26
C PRO A 541 24.71 27.13 18.28
N ASP A 542 24.58 27.76 17.11
CA ASP A 542 24.36 29.20 17.01
C ASP A 542 22.85 29.52 17.09
N THR A 543 22.49 30.06 18.25
CA THR A 543 21.45 31.06 18.52
C THR A 543 20.01 30.79 18.02
N LYS A 544 19.17 30.40 18.99
CA LYS A 544 17.74 30.72 19.19
C LYS A 544 16.95 31.16 17.93
N PRO A 545 15.98 30.38 17.43
CA PRO A 545 15.14 30.80 16.32
C PRO A 545 14.30 32.02 16.71
N THR A 546 14.44 33.10 15.94
CA THR A 546 13.46 34.19 15.88
C THR A 546 12.11 33.63 15.44
N PRO A 547 10.99 34.00 16.09
CA PRO A 547 9.67 33.54 15.68
C PRO A 547 9.32 34.07 14.26
N PRO A 548 8.57 33.31 13.46
CA PRO A 548 8.14 33.75 12.14
C PRO A 548 7.29 35.02 12.25
N PRO A 549 7.32 35.92 11.24
CA PRO A 549 6.49 37.11 11.27
C PRO A 549 5.02 36.70 11.27
N VAL A 550 4.27 37.22 12.25
CA VAL A 550 2.81 37.12 12.31
C VAL A 550 2.25 37.59 10.98
N ALA A 551 1.55 36.70 10.26
CA ALA A 551 0.84 37.04 9.05
C ALA A 551 -0.21 38.11 9.38
N LYS A 552 0.02 39.34 8.91
CA LYS A 552 -1.02 40.38 8.95
C LYS A 552 -2.14 39.95 8.00
N LYS A 553 -3.37 39.95 8.54
CA LYS A 553 -4.64 39.81 7.83
C LYS A 553 -4.64 40.70 6.57
N PRO A 554 -5.05 40.20 5.38
CA PRO A 554 -5.12 41.04 4.18
C PRO A 554 -6.17 42.15 4.36
N GLU A 555 -5.79 43.40 4.10
CA GLU A 555 -6.74 44.49 3.91
C GLU A 555 -7.57 44.26 2.64
N PRO A 556 -8.85 44.71 2.61
CA PRO A 556 -9.70 44.56 1.44
C PRO A 556 -9.18 45.42 0.28
N PRO A 557 -9.24 44.94 -0.98
CA PRO A 557 -8.64 45.64 -2.12
C PRO A 557 -9.31 47.00 -2.37
N GLN A 558 -8.48 48.04 -2.49
CA GLN A 558 -8.90 49.37 -2.92
C GLN A 558 -9.44 49.32 -4.36
N ALA A 559 -10.57 49.98 -4.58
CA ALA A 559 -11.24 50.06 -5.87
C ALA A 559 -10.37 50.76 -6.93
N GLN A 560 -10.09 50.07 -8.03
CA GLN A 560 -9.54 50.70 -9.25
C GLN A 560 -10.66 51.42 -10.02
N PRO A 561 -10.36 52.56 -10.70
CA PRO A 561 -11.35 53.28 -11.48
C PRO A 561 -11.81 52.45 -12.70
N LYS A 562 -13.13 52.48 -12.97
CA LYS A 562 -13.78 51.78 -14.09
C LYS A 562 -13.14 52.14 -15.44
N PRO A 563 -12.85 51.17 -16.32
CA PRO A 563 -12.58 51.45 -17.73
C PRO A 563 -13.83 51.99 -18.44
N ALA A 564 -13.63 52.86 -19.42
CA ALA A 564 -14.70 53.38 -20.28
C ALA A 564 -15.41 52.24 -21.05
N PRO A 565 -16.72 52.35 -21.33
CA PRO A 565 -17.46 51.30 -22.04
C PRO A 565 -16.99 51.19 -23.49
N GLU A 566 -16.70 49.96 -23.93
CA GLU A 566 -16.48 49.59 -25.34
C GLU A 566 -17.78 49.76 -26.17
N PRO A 567 -17.68 50.10 -27.47
CA PRO A 567 -18.84 50.28 -28.34
C PRO A 567 -19.55 48.95 -28.64
N GLU A 568 -20.88 49.00 -28.73
CA GLU A 568 -21.75 47.84 -28.96
C GLU A 568 -21.39 47.05 -30.24
N PRO A 569 -21.42 45.71 -30.21
CA PRO A 569 -21.28 44.89 -31.40
C PRO A 569 -22.52 44.97 -32.30
N ALA A 570 -22.30 45.01 -33.62
CA ALA A 570 -23.36 45.05 -34.63
C ALA A 570 -24.37 43.88 -34.50
N PRO A 571 -25.66 44.11 -34.80
CA PRO A 571 -26.71 43.11 -34.62
C PRO A 571 -26.54 41.90 -35.56
N ARG A 572 -26.67 40.70 -35.00
CA ARG A 572 -26.70 39.44 -35.77
C ARG A 572 -27.94 39.35 -36.66
N PRO A 573 -27.83 38.73 -37.86
CA PRO A 573 -28.98 38.50 -38.73
C PRO A 573 -29.99 37.53 -38.10
N LYS A 574 -31.29 37.85 -38.26
CA LYS A 574 -32.42 37.08 -37.72
C LYS A 574 -32.45 35.64 -38.27
N PRO A 575 -32.73 34.62 -37.44
CA PRO A 575 -32.91 33.25 -37.92
C PRO A 575 -34.20 33.12 -38.76
N LYS A 576 -34.12 32.36 -39.86
CA LYS A 576 -35.27 32.01 -40.70
C LYS A 576 -36.30 31.20 -39.89
N PRO A 577 -37.61 31.39 -40.11
CA PRO A 577 -38.65 30.68 -39.38
C PRO A 577 -38.60 29.17 -39.66
N LYS A 578 -38.52 28.35 -38.61
CA LYS A 578 -38.76 26.91 -38.70
C LYS A 578 -40.26 26.64 -38.89
N PRO A 579 -40.66 25.66 -39.72
CA PRO A 579 -42.06 25.30 -39.88
C PRO A 579 -42.63 24.72 -38.57
N LYS A 580 -43.91 25.04 -38.30
CA LYS A 580 -44.66 24.61 -37.12
C LYS A 580 -44.73 23.07 -37.08
N GLN A 581 -44.16 22.46 -36.04
CA GLN A 581 -44.38 21.05 -35.73
C GLN A 581 -45.63 20.91 -34.85
N THR A 582 -46.64 20.17 -35.32
CA THR A 582 -47.79 19.71 -34.55
C THR A 582 -47.44 18.40 -33.83
N PRO A 583 -48.04 18.11 -32.67
CA PRO A 583 -47.73 16.90 -31.91
C PRO A 583 -48.48 15.71 -32.51
N ASN A 584 -47.84 14.92 -33.38
CA ASN A 584 -48.20 13.51 -33.66
C ASN A 584 -47.25 12.69 -34.56
N ASP A 585 -46.07 13.17 -34.96
CA ASP A 585 -45.21 12.41 -35.90
C ASP A 585 -44.10 11.54 -35.25
N TRP A 586 -44.38 10.88 -34.12
CA TRP A 586 -43.45 9.92 -33.48
C TRP A 586 -43.77 8.44 -33.74
N LEU A 587 -44.63 8.13 -34.71
CA LEU A 587 -44.99 6.74 -35.06
C LEU A 587 -45.17 6.58 -36.57
N ARG A 588 -44.04 6.40 -37.29
CA ARG A 588 -43.90 5.55 -38.49
C ARG A 588 -42.51 5.74 -39.12
N GLY A 589 -41.72 4.67 -39.14
CA GLY A 589 -40.48 4.63 -39.91
C GLY A 589 -39.39 3.74 -39.34
N ALA A 590 -39.69 2.47 -39.08
CA ALA A 590 -38.74 1.34 -39.12
C ALA A 590 -39.52 0.04 -38.90
N GLU A 591 -40.38 -0.31 -39.85
CA GLU A 591 -40.62 -1.72 -40.16
C GLU A 591 -39.47 -2.19 -41.07
N ASP A 592 -39.10 -3.46 -40.93
CA ASP A 592 -38.06 -4.22 -41.64
C ASP A 592 -36.60 -4.04 -41.19
N GLU A 593 -36.23 -4.74 -40.12
CA GLU A 593 -35.54 -6.05 -40.24
C GLU A 593 -35.34 -6.63 -38.83
N SER A 594 -36.31 -7.45 -38.39
CA SER A 594 -36.22 -8.27 -37.18
C SER A 594 -35.94 -9.73 -37.54
N SER A 595 -34.74 -10.20 -37.23
CA SER A 595 -34.52 -11.56 -36.73
C SER A 595 -33.29 -11.48 -35.82
N GLY A 596 -33.27 -11.93 -34.58
CA GLY A 596 -34.23 -12.54 -33.68
C GLY A 596 -33.43 -12.85 -32.42
N GLY A 597 -34.06 -12.77 -31.24
CA GLY A 597 -33.43 -13.19 -29.98
C GLY A 597 -33.53 -12.12 -28.90
N GLY A 598 -34.64 -12.15 -28.16
CA GLY A 598 -34.84 -11.37 -26.96
C GLY A 598 -33.88 -11.79 -25.83
N ILE A 599 -33.57 -10.84 -24.97
CA ILE A 599 -32.95 -11.06 -23.67
C ILE A 599 -33.90 -10.42 -22.65
N GLU A 600 -34.53 -11.26 -21.83
CA GLU A 600 -35.19 -10.86 -20.59
C GLU A 600 -34.13 -10.71 -19.47
N TRP A 601 -34.42 -9.81 -18.54
CA TRP A 601 -33.56 -9.31 -17.46
C TRP A 601 -33.24 -10.33 -16.37
#